data_AF-U5CXG6-F1
#
_entry.id   AF-U5CXG6-F1
#
_cell.length_a   1.000
_cell.length_b   1.000
_cell.length_c   1.000
_cell.angle_alpha   90.00
_cell.angle_beta   90.00
_cell.angle_gamma   90.00
#
_symmetry.space_group_name_H-M   'P 1'
#
loop_
_entity.id
_entity.type
_entity.pdbx_description
1 polymer ?
#
loop_
_entity_poly.entity_id
_entity_poly.type
_entity_poly.pdbx_seq_one_letter_code
_entity_poly.pdbx_strand_id
1 'polypeptide(L)'
;MYQGESVVEEIVSRLPKSVSIAGHGRKDPFLSKPKSQQMTLKSMVKGIRNMLGRYVGKWFYDKGIPFDAANSPYFPPMVSAIQRVEPEVKPPTAYELSGPILDEEVKEVKKWIEEYKQSWPRTSITLMSDGWLNKVSKKEFLNFLAYSPKGTAFLSSKDVSGTKKDANFYIRQYDQIVEEVGDKHVVQFITDNTRACVSAGSKLIDTRKHLVWTPCAAHSIDLMLEEIGEIKIVKETLEEA
;
A
#
# COMPACT_ATOMS: atom_id res chain seq x y z
N MET A 1 10.02 -7.96 -52.11
CA MET A 1 8.99 -8.86 -51.55
C MET A 1 9.63 -9.57 -50.36
N TYR A 2 8.92 -9.74 -49.24
CA TYR A 2 9.36 -10.45 -48.00
C TYR A 2 10.28 -9.69 -47.02
N GLN A 3 9.70 -8.73 -46.28
CA GLN A 3 10.22 -8.31 -44.97
C GLN A 3 9.08 -8.01 -43.99
N GLY A 4 7.90 -7.65 -44.51
CA GLY A 4 6.67 -7.48 -43.72
C GLY A 4 5.93 -8.78 -43.39
N GLU A 5 6.12 -9.87 -44.14
CA GLU A 5 5.42 -11.14 -43.88
C GLU A 5 5.99 -11.93 -42.70
N SER A 6 7.32 -11.87 -42.46
CA SER A 6 7.94 -12.60 -41.33
C SER A 6 7.53 -12.03 -39.97
N VAL A 7 7.36 -10.71 -39.86
CA VAL A 7 6.89 -10.04 -38.63
C VAL A 7 5.44 -10.42 -38.34
N VAL A 8 4.62 -10.59 -39.38
CA VAL A 8 3.22 -10.97 -39.26
C VAL A 8 3.09 -12.42 -38.79
N GLU A 9 3.85 -13.34 -39.37
CA GLU A 9 3.87 -14.75 -38.93
C GLU A 9 4.40 -14.91 -37.50
N GLU A 10 5.41 -14.14 -37.11
CA GLU A 10 5.97 -14.12 -35.76
C GLU A 10 4.97 -13.57 -34.72
N ILE A 11 4.18 -12.56 -35.06
CA ILE A 11 3.14 -12.03 -34.19
C ILE A 11 1.97 -13.01 -34.05
N VAL A 12 1.58 -13.67 -35.15
CA VAL A 12 0.49 -14.64 -35.16
C VAL A 12 0.86 -15.92 -34.42
N SER A 13 2.12 -16.37 -34.49
CA SER A 13 2.61 -17.54 -33.77
C SER A 13 2.70 -17.34 -32.25
N ARG A 14 2.85 -16.08 -31.79
CA ARG A 14 2.86 -15.67 -30.38
C ARG A 14 1.46 -15.51 -29.76
N LEU A 15 0.38 -15.66 -30.53
CA LEU A 15 -0.98 -15.61 -29.98
C LEU A 15 -1.28 -16.89 -29.18
N PRO A 16 -1.84 -16.78 -27.95
CA PRO A 16 -2.12 -17.96 -27.13
C PRO A 16 -3.15 -18.86 -27.81
N LYS A 17 -2.89 -20.18 -27.81
CA LYS A 17 -3.90 -21.19 -28.15
C LYS A 17 -5.01 -21.15 -27.10
N SER A 18 -6.25 -21.33 -27.54
CA SER A 18 -7.46 -21.27 -26.70
C SER A 18 -7.29 -22.04 -25.38
N VAL A 19 -7.32 -21.32 -24.24
CA VAL A 19 -7.38 -21.92 -22.91
C VAL A 19 -8.84 -21.94 -22.46
N SER A 20 -9.37 -23.12 -22.16
CA SER A 20 -10.69 -23.28 -21.56
C SER A 20 -10.64 -22.86 -20.09
N ILE A 21 -11.27 -21.75 -19.73
CA ILE A 21 -11.45 -21.35 -18.34
C ILE A 21 -12.65 -22.13 -17.79
N ALA A 22 -12.41 -23.02 -16.82
CA ALA A 22 -13.45 -23.74 -16.12
C ALA A 22 -14.17 -22.79 -15.16
N GLY A 23 -15.35 -22.31 -15.56
CA GLY A 23 -16.22 -21.50 -14.72
C GLY A 23 -17.24 -20.73 -15.56
N HIS A 24 -18.50 -21.16 -15.51
CA HIS A 24 -19.67 -20.67 -16.26
C HIS A 24 -19.68 -20.98 -17.77
N GLY A 25 -20.65 -21.80 -18.18
CA GLY A 25 -20.78 -22.44 -19.51
C GLY A 25 -21.03 -21.53 -20.72
N ARG A 26 -20.51 -20.29 -20.73
CA ARG A 26 -20.53 -19.41 -21.89
C ARG A 26 -19.13 -19.38 -22.50
N LYS A 27 -18.94 -20.09 -23.62
CA LYS A 27 -17.69 -20.00 -24.41
C LYS A 27 -17.49 -18.55 -24.86
N ASP A 28 -16.36 -17.95 -24.51
CA ASP A 28 -15.98 -16.63 -24.99
C ASP A 28 -15.81 -16.69 -26.52
N PRO A 29 -16.61 -15.96 -27.32
CA PRO A 29 -16.55 -16.00 -28.78
C PRO A 29 -15.15 -15.71 -29.34
N PHE A 30 -14.29 -15.05 -28.58
CA PHE A 30 -12.95 -14.63 -28.99
C PHE A 30 -11.85 -15.65 -28.68
N LEU A 31 -12.15 -16.77 -28.02
CA LEU A 31 -11.25 -17.92 -27.94
C LEU A 31 -11.24 -18.75 -29.25
N SER A 32 -12.01 -18.34 -30.26
CA SER A 32 -12.03 -18.96 -31.58
C SER A 32 -11.04 -18.26 -32.53
N LYS A 33 -10.33 -19.05 -33.36
CA LYS A 33 -9.31 -18.54 -34.29
C LYS A 33 -9.89 -17.48 -35.25
N PRO A 34 -9.18 -16.37 -35.51
CA PRO A 34 -9.59 -15.44 -36.55
C PRO A 34 -9.47 -16.08 -37.94
N LYS A 35 -10.47 -15.85 -38.81
CA LYS A 35 -10.42 -16.24 -40.23
C LYS A 35 -9.39 -15.38 -40.96
N SER A 36 -8.62 -15.99 -41.87
CA SER A 36 -7.55 -15.34 -42.63
C SER A 36 -8.10 -14.25 -43.55
N GLN A 37 -7.77 -13.00 -43.27
CA GLN A 37 -7.87 -11.86 -44.18
C GLN A 37 -6.55 -11.09 -44.17
N GLN A 38 -6.09 -10.64 -45.34
CA GLN A 38 -4.93 -9.75 -45.46
C GLN A 38 -5.22 -8.44 -44.70
N MET A 39 -4.54 -8.25 -43.57
CA MET A 39 -4.65 -7.06 -42.74
C MET A 39 -3.38 -6.21 -42.86
N THR A 40 -3.54 -4.89 -42.82
CA THR A 40 -2.41 -3.96 -42.74
C THR A 40 -1.72 -4.04 -41.36
N LEU A 41 -0.43 -3.74 -41.26
CA LEU A 41 0.31 -3.69 -39.99
C LEU A 41 -0.37 -2.78 -38.96
N LYS A 42 -0.89 -1.62 -39.38
CA LYS A 42 -1.66 -0.71 -38.50
C LYS A 42 -2.92 -1.36 -37.93
N SER A 43 -3.67 -2.11 -38.74
CA SER A 43 -4.85 -2.85 -38.26
C SER A 43 -4.49 -3.99 -37.32
N MET A 44 -3.35 -4.66 -37.53
CA MET A 44 -2.88 -5.72 -36.63
C MET A 44 -2.48 -5.17 -35.26
N VAL A 45 -1.67 -4.11 -35.22
CA VAL A 45 -1.27 -3.44 -33.97
C VAL A 45 -2.49 -2.93 -33.21
N LYS A 46 -3.47 -2.34 -33.91
CA LYS A 46 -4.75 -1.93 -33.33
C LYS A 46 -5.53 -3.12 -32.76
N GLY A 47 -5.58 -4.24 -33.49
CA GLY A 47 -6.21 -5.49 -33.03
C GLY A 47 -5.57 -6.04 -31.76
N ILE A 48 -4.24 -6.10 -31.71
CA ILE A 48 -3.48 -6.58 -30.54
C ILE A 48 -3.69 -5.67 -29.33
N ARG A 49 -3.62 -4.34 -29.53
CA ARG A 49 -3.92 -3.36 -28.48
C ARG A 49 -5.33 -3.54 -27.92
N ASN A 50 -6.32 -3.78 -28.79
CA ASN A 50 -7.70 -4.02 -28.38
C ASN A 50 -7.84 -5.33 -27.59
N MET A 51 -7.12 -6.40 -27.98
CA MET A 51 -7.13 -7.66 -27.22
C MET A 51 -6.48 -7.52 -25.86
N LEU A 52 -5.30 -6.89 -25.77
CA LEU A 52 -4.64 -6.61 -24.50
C LEU A 52 -5.56 -5.80 -23.57
N GLY A 53 -6.12 -4.70 -24.07
CA GLY A 53 -7.05 -3.87 -23.30
C GLY A 53 -8.28 -4.64 -22.82
N ARG A 54 -8.79 -5.58 -23.62
CA ARG A 54 -9.93 -6.43 -23.24
C ARG A 54 -9.58 -7.40 -22.12
N TYR A 55 -8.45 -8.08 -22.17
CA TYR A 55 -8.05 -9.03 -21.11
C TYR A 55 -7.71 -8.30 -19.82
N VAL A 56 -6.98 -7.19 -19.88
CA VAL A 56 -6.73 -6.31 -18.73
C VAL A 56 -8.05 -5.82 -18.15
N GLY A 57 -8.97 -5.30 -18.99
CA GLY A 57 -10.27 -4.82 -18.54
C GLY A 57 -11.10 -5.90 -17.85
N LYS A 58 -11.18 -7.11 -18.42
CA LYS A 58 -11.87 -8.25 -17.79
C LYS A 58 -11.30 -8.60 -16.42
N TRP A 59 -9.97 -8.57 -16.27
CA TRP A 59 -9.33 -8.82 -14.97
C TRP A 59 -9.64 -7.72 -13.95
N PHE A 60 -9.63 -6.44 -14.36
CA PHE A 60 -10.04 -5.33 -13.50
C PHE A 60 -11.48 -5.48 -13.01
N TYR A 61 -12.41 -5.82 -13.90
CA TYR A 61 -13.83 -5.97 -13.54
C TYR A 61 -14.07 -7.20 -12.65
N ASP A 62 -13.44 -8.33 -12.96
CA ASP A 62 -13.58 -9.58 -12.18
C ASP A 62 -13.03 -9.42 -10.76
N LYS A 63 -11.92 -8.69 -10.59
CA LYS A 63 -11.26 -8.49 -9.28
C LYS A 63 -11.66 -7.20 -8.57
N GLY A 64 -12.57 -6.41 -9.15
CA GLY A 64 -12.99 -5.14 -8.57
C GLY A 64 -11.84 -4.14 -8.37
N ILE A 65 -10.85 -4.16 -9.27
CA ILE A 65 -9.66 -3.30 -9.18
C ILE A 65 -10.07 -1.87 -9.54
N PRO A 66 -9.82 -0.87 -8.69
CA PRO A 66 -10.06 0.54 -9.03
C PRO A 66 -9.31 0.93 -10.31
N PHE A 67 -9.96 1.69 -11.20
CA PHE A 67 -9.33 2.08 -12.47
C PHE A 67 -8.04 2.89 -12.30
N ASP A 68 -7.91 3.59 -11.17
CA ASP A 68 -6.69 4.31 -10.82
C ASP A 68 -5.46 3.40 -10.67
N ALA A 69 -5.63 2.09 -10.43
CA ALA A 69 -4.52 1.14 -10.42
C ALA A 69 -3.75 1.11 -11.76
N ALA A 70 -4.38 1.49 -12.88
CA ALA A 70 -3.71 1.61 -14.18
C ALA A 70 -2.74 2.82 -14.26
N ASN A 71 -2.87 3.80 -13.35
CA ASN A 71 -1.97 4.95 -13.22
C ASN A 71 -0.75 4.65 -12.33
N SER A 72 -0.67 3.45 -11.75
CA SER A 72 0.48 3.03 -10.96
C SER A 72 1.78 3.10 -11.78
N PRO A 73 2.90 3.60 -11.21
CA PRO A 73 4.18 3.62 -11.90
C PRO A 73 4.69 2.22 -12.25
N TYR A 74 4.18 1.17 -11.59
CA TYR A 74 4.51 -0.23 -11.87
C TYR A 74 3.68 -0.86 -12.99
N PHE A 75 2.55 -0.25 -13.39
CA PHE A 75 1.68 -0.82 -14.41
C PHE A 75 2.33 -0.87 -15.81
N PRO A 76 2.92 0.22 -16.35
CA PRO A 76 3.63 0.15 -17.64
C PRO A 76 4.85 -0.79 -17.65
N PRO A 77 5.72 -0.82 -16.60
CA PRO A 77 6.79 -1.81 -16.49
C PRO A 77 6.29 -3.26 -16.48
N MET A 78 5.22 -3.56 -15.74
CA MET A 78 4.61 -4.90 -15.72
C MET A 78 4.16 -5.33 -17.12
N VAL A 79 3.43 -4.46 -17.85
CA VAL A 79 2.99 -4.76 -19.22
C VAL A 79 4.20 -4.95 -20.15
N SER A 80 5.23 -4.14 -19.99
CA SER A 80 6.47 -4.24 -20.78
C SER A 80 7.23 -5.55 -20.50
N ALA A 81 7.26 -6.01 -19.26
CA ALA A 81 7.85 -7.28 -18.88
C ALA A 81 7.07 -8.46 -19.51
N ILE A 82 5.73 -8.44 -19.42
CA ILE A 82 4.86 -9.45 -20.05
C ILE A 82 5.06 -9.52 -21.57
N GLN A 83 5.30 -8.39 -22.24
CA GLN A 83 5.56 -8.36 -23.68
C GLN A 83 6.91 -8.96 -24.08
N ARG A 84 7.87 -9.01 -23.16
CA ARG A 84 9.24 -9.47 -23.40
C ARG A 84 9.47 -10.94 -23.08
N VAL A 85 8.67 -11.52 -22.17
CA VAL A 85 8.83 -12.91 -21.74
C VAL A 85 8.40 -13.90 -22.83
N GLU A 86 9.08 -15.04 -22.88
CA GLU A 86 8.77 -16.13 -23.82
C GLU A 86 7.45 -16.83 -23.45
N PRO A 87 6.73 -17.43 -24.43
CA PRO A 87 5.45 -18.10 -24.20
C PRO A 87 5.44 -19.17 -23.09
N GLU A 88 6.60 -19.76 -22.81
CA GLU A 88 6.81 -20.80 -21.80
C GLU A 88 6.86 -20.24 -20.37
N VAL A 89 7.08 -18.93 -20.21
CA VAL A 89 7.12 -18.28 -18.91
C VAL A 89 5.70 -18.10 -18.39
N LYS A 90 5.38 -18.78 -17.29
CA LYS A 90 4.07 -18.69 -16.64
C LYS A 90 3.98 -17.41 -15.81
N PRO A 91 2.80 -16.77 -15.74
CA PRO A 91 2.55 -15.71 -14.76
C PRO A 91 2.76 -16.23 -13.33
N PRO A 92 3.15 -15.35 -12.38
CA PRO A 92 3.25 -15.72 -10.97
C PRO A 92 1.96 -16.31 -10.42
N THR A 93 2.09 -17.35 -9.62
CA THR A 93 0.98 -17.95 -8.87
C THR A 93 0.63 -17.11 -7.64
N ALA A 94 -0.56 -17.33 -7.08
CA ALA A 94 -0.96 -16.70 -5.82
C ALA A 94 0.02 -16.99 -4.68
N TYR A 95 0.55 -18.22 -4.61
CA TYR A 95 1.56 -18.60 -3.63
C TYR A 95 2.85 -17.81 -3.80
N GLU A 96 3.37 -17.70 -5.02
CA GLU A 96 4.60 -16.95 -5.31
C GLU A 96 4.44 -15.46 -4.96
N LEU A 97 3.29 -14.86 -5.30
CA LEU A 97 2.97 -13.48 -4.97
C LEU A 97 2.86 -13.25 -3.46
N SER A 98 2.23 -14.17 -2.72
CA SER A 98 2.04 -14.04 -1.26
C SER A 98 3.23 -14.51 -0.42
N GLY A 99 4.23 -15.14 -1.04
CA GLY A 99 5.38 -15.73 -0.38
C GLY A 99 6.68 -15.15 -0.91
N PRO A 100 7.43 -15.88 -1.75
CA PRO A 100 8.79 -15.52 -2.14
C PRO A 100 8.93 -14.12 -2.76
N ILE A 101 7.99 -13.70 -3.62
CA ILE A 101 8.05 -12.35 -4.22
C ILE A 101 7.82 -11.28 -3.17
N LEU A 102 6.83 -11.46 -2.29
CA LEU A 102 6.59 -10.54 -1.18
C LEU A 102 7.78 -10.49 -0.21
N ASP A 103 8.41 -11.63 0.06
CA ASP A 103 9.60 -11.70 0.92
C ASP A 103 10.78 -10.93 0.33
N GLU A 104 10.95 -10.93 -0.99
CA GLU A 104 11.95 -10.13 -1.69
C GLU A 104 11.67 -8.62 -1.59
N GLU A 105 10.43 -8.20 -1.84
CA GLU A 105 10.02 -6.80 -1.67
C GLU A 105 10.20 -6.32 -0.22
N VAL A 106 9.88 -7.17 0.76
CA VAL A 106 10.12 -6.88 2.19
C VAL A 106 11.60 -6.71 2.49
N LYS A 107 12.48 -7.51 1.87
CA LYS A 107 13.94 -7.36 2.04
C LYS A 107 14.44 -6.04 1.46
N GLU A 108 13.98 -5.66 0.27
CA GLU A 108 14.35 -4.38 -0.35
C GLU A 108 13.87 -3.19 0.48
N VAL A 109 12.63 -3.21 0.97
CA VAL A 109 12.11 -2.16 1.87
C VAL A 109 12.90 -2.11 3.17
N LYS A 110 13.25 -3.26 3.77
CA LYS A 110 14.10 -3.29 4.98
C LYS A 110 15.47 -2.67 4.73
N LYS A 111 16.10 -2.96 3.59
CA LYS A 111 17.37 -2.34 3.20
C LYS A 111 17.24 -0.82 3.10
N TRP A 112 16.18 -0.32 2.46
CA TRP A 112 15.89 1.12 2.41
C TRP A 112 15.69 1.72 3.81
N ILE A 113 15.01 1.02 4.72
CA ILE A 113 14.86 1.45 6.13
C ILE A 113 16.23 1.53 6.82
N GLU A 114 17.14 0.58 6.59
CA GLU A 114 18.49 0.65 7.17
C GLU A 114 19.30 1.84 6.62
N GLU A 115 19.19 2.15 5.33
CA GLU A 115 19.79 3.37 4.74
C GLU A 115 19.17 4.65 5.30
N TYR A 116 17.85 4.65 5.55
CA TYR A 116 17.15 5.73 6.25
C TYR A 116 17.69 5.92 7.67
N LYS A 117 17.88 4.83 8.43
CA LYS A 117 18.43 4.82 9.80
C LYS A 117 19.81 5.44 9.89
N GLN A 118 20.67 5.22 8.89
CA GLN A 118 22.01 5.80 8.85
C GLN A 118 22.00 7.34 8.82
N SER A 119 20.88 7.97 8.45
CA SER A 119 20.76 9.43 8.45
C SER A 119 20.39 10.04 9.80
N TRP A 120 19.86 9.25 10.74
CA TRP A 120 19.37 9.70 12.04
C TRP A 120 20.40 10.46 12.89
N PRO A 121 21.70 10.13 12.90
CA PRO A 121 22.70 10.91 13.64
C PRO A 121 22.83 12.36 13.15
N ARG A 122 22.47 12.64 11.89
CA ARG A 122 22.60 13.98 11.28
C ARG A 122 21.29 14.74 11.26
N THR A 123 20.18 14.04 11.00
CA THR A 123 18.88 14.70 10.85
C THR A 123 18.07 14.74 12.14
N SER A 124 18.38 13.85 13.09
CA SER A 124 17.45 13.41 14.12
C SER A 124 16.12 12.96 13.52
N ILE A 125 15.18 12.55 14.37
CA ILE A 125 13.85 12.14 13.94
C ILE A 125 12.75 12.61 14.90
N THR A 126 11.54 12.66 14.35
CA THR A 126 10.29 12.69 15.11
C THR A 126 9.72 11.27 15.14
N LEU A 127 9.50 10.72 16.33
CA LEU A 127 8.73 9.50 16.51
C LEU A 127 7.24 9.80 16.61
N MET A 128 6.42 8.92 16.04
CA MET A 128 4.98 9.05 16.05
C MET A 128 4.35 7.72 16.49
N SER A 129 3.39 7.80 17.40
CA SER A 129 2.55 6.67 17.83
C SER A 129 1.11 6.92 17.42
N ASP A 130 0.50 5.92 16.80
CA ASP A 130 -0.88 5.95 16.34
C ASP A 130 -1.63 4.68 16.77
N GLY A 131 -2.76 4.85 17.44
CA GLY A 131 -3.61 3.76 17.90
C GLY A 131 -4.79 3.54 16.96
N TRP A 132 -4.93 2.33 16.41
CA TRP A 132 -6.04 2.00 15.51
C TRP A 132 -6.85 0.78 15.97
N LEU A 133 -8.16 0.97 16.16
CA LEU A 133 -9.16 -0.09 16.28
C LEU A 133 -9.79 -0.43 14.93
N ASN A 134 -9.57 -1.66 14.46
CA ASN A 134 -10.32 -2.23 13.35
C ASN A 134 -11.71 -2.68 13.84
N LYS A 135 -12.75 -1.93 13.48
CA LYS A 135 -14.14 -2.17 13.94
C LYS A 135 -14.71 -3.54 13.51
N VAL A 136 -14.23 -4.10 12.40
CA VAL A 136 -14.73 -5.38 11.84
C VAL A 136 -14.09 -6.57 12.55
N SER A 137 -12.76 -6.62 12.55
CA SER A 137 -12.01 -7.72 13.19
C SER A 137 -11.92 -7.59 14.71
N LYS A 138 -12.30 -6.43 15.26
CA LYS A 138 -12.11 -6.04 16.67
C LYS A 138 -10.66 -6.07 17.13
N LYS A 139 -9.72 -6.06 16.18
CA LYS A 139 -8.30 -5.97 16.47
C LYS A 139 -7.87 -4.53 16.71
N GLU A 140 -6.98 -4.35 17.67
CA GLU A 140 -6.42 -3.06 18.02
C GLU A 140 -4.91 -3.09 17.80
N PHE A 141 -4.40 -2.05 17.15
CA PHE A 141 -2.99 -1.93 16.79
C PHE A 141 -2.39 -0.66 17.36
N LEU A 142 -1.14 -0.75 17.76
CA LEU A 142 -0.31 0.40 18.10
C LEU A 142 0.83 0.49 17.09
N ASN A 143 0.79 1.52 16.25
CA ASN A 143 1.73 1.75 15.17
C ASN A 143 2.82 2.73 15.61
N PHE A 144 4.04 2.49 15.16
CA PHE A 144 5.18 3.38 15.35
C PHE A 144 5.77 3.78 14.02
N LEU A 145 5.97 5.09 13.84
CA LEU A 145 6.56 5.68 12.64
C LEU A 145 7.70 6.62 13.03
N ALA A 146 8.68 6.75 12.15
CA ALA A 146 9.76 7.72 12.26
C ALA A 146 9.70 8.68 11.08
N TYR A 147 9.65 9.97 11.37
CA TYR A 147 9.77 11.03 10.38
C TYR A 147 11.14 11.72 10.46
N SER A 148 11.69 12.05 9.30
CA SER A 148 12.85 12.94 9.13
C SER A 148 12.70 13.72 7.82
N PRO A 149 13.59 14.68 7.51
CA PRO A 149 13.60 15.36 6.22
C PRO A 149 13.73 14.42 5.00
N LYS A 150 14.16 13.17 5.19
CA LYS A 150 14.20 12.15 4.12
C LYS A 150 12.86 11.46 3.88
N GLY A 151 11.84 11.73 4.71
CA GLY A 151 10.52 11.13 4.63
C GLY A 151 10.12 10.39 5.90
N THR A 152 9.03 9.62 5.80
CA THR A 152 8.47 8.82 6.90
C THR A 152 8.73 7.35 6.66
N ALA A 153 9.22 6.64 7.68
CA ALA A 153 9.36 5.20 7.68
C ALA A 153 8.42 4.57 8.71
N PHE A 154 7.74 3.51 8.31
CA PHE A 154 7.04 2.63 9.24
C PHE A 154 8.07 1.78 10.00
N LEU A 155 8.02 1.79 11.33
CA LEU A 155 8.95 1.03 12.17
C LEU A 155 8.35 -0.30 12.59
N SER A 156 7.15 -0.27 13.18
CA SER A 156 6.48 -1.45 13.68
C SER A 156 4.99 -1.21 13.92
N SER A 157 4.23 -2.30 14.01
CA SER A 157 2.86 -2.33 14.49
C SER A 157 2.72 -3.48 15.48
N LYS A 158 2.11 -3.20 16.63
CA LYS A 158 1.89 -4.19 17.69
C LYS A 158 0.39 -4.46 17.81
N ASP A 159 0.00 -5.73 17.75
CA ASP A 159 -1.36 -6.15 18.12
C ASP A 159 -1.51 -6.00 19.64
N VAL A 160 -2.41 -5.12 20.05
CA VAL A 160 -2.69 -4.76 21.45
C VAL A 160 -4.12 -5.12 21.84
N SER A 161 -4.77 -5.99 21.04
CA SER A 161 -6.12 -6.47 21.28
C SER A 161 -6.23 -7.16 22.65
N GLY A 162 -7.30 -6.89 23.39
CA GLY A 162 -7.53 -7.46 24.71
C GLY A 162 -6.57 -6.97 25.81
N THR A 163 -5.62 -6.08 25.49
CA THR A 163 -4.73 -5.47 26.47
C THR A 163 -5.34 -4.19 27.02
N LYS A 164 -5.24 -3.99 28.34
CA LYS A 164 -5.63 -2.73 28.98
C LYS A 164 -4.64 -1.62 28.62
N LYS A 165 -5.11 -0.61 27.88
CA LYS A 165 -4.30 0.52 27.38
C LYS A 165 -4.28 1.68 28.37
N ASP A 166 -3.79 1.42 29.58
CA ASP A 166 -3.57 2.47 30.58
C ASP A 166 -2.26 3.23 30.35
N ALA A 167 -2.01 4.27 31.15
CA ALA A 167 -0.81 5.09 31.01
C ALA A 167 0.48 4.26 31.15
N ASN A 168 0.51 3.27 32.06
CA ASN A 168 1.68 2.42 32.28
C ASN A 168 1.95 1.53 31.06
N PHE A 169 0.91 1.04 30.39
CA PHE A 169 1.06 0.34 29.13
C PHE A 169 1.78 1.21 28.09
N TYR A 170 1.30 2.43 27.84
CA TYR A 170 1.89 3.33 26.86
C TYR A 170 3.31 3.77 27.23
N ILE A 171 3.58 4.07 28.51
CA ILE A 171 4.94 4.39 29.00
C ILE A 171 5.92 3.29 28.59
N ARG A 172 5.59 2.02 28.86
CA ARG A 172 6.46 0.90 28.47
C ARG A 172 6.65 0.80 26.96
N GLN A 173 5.60 1.03 26.18
CA GLN A 173 5.71 0.96 24.72
C GLN A 173 6.56 2.11 24.15
N TYR A 174 6.42 3.31 24.71
CA TYR A 174 7.15 4.51 24.29
C TYR A 174 8.62 4.45 24.70
N ASP A 175 8.90 3.98 25.92
CA ASP A 175 10.27 3.72 26.37
C ASP A 175 10.95 2.70 25.45
N GLN A 176 10.29 1.57 25.18
CA GLN A 176 10.83 0.52 24.33
C GLN A 176 11.17 1.03 22.92
N ILE A 177 10.26 1.76 22.26
CA ILE A 177 10.53 2.22 20.89
C ILE A 177 11.61 3.30 20.84
N VAL A 178 11.71 4.16 21.87
CA VAL A 178 12.79 5.15 21.96
C VAL A 178 14.14 4.46 22.16
N GLU A 179 14.20 3.40 22.97
CA GLU A 179 15.41 2.58 23.15
C GLU A 179 15.81 1.84 21.87
N GLU A 180 14.85 1.20 21.18
CA GLU A 180 15.07 0.48 19.92
C GLU A 180 15.62 1.38 18.82
N VAL A 181 15.15 2.63 18.77
CA VAL A 181 15.58 3.64 17.79
C VAL A 181 16.90 4.30 18.20
N GLY A 182 17.14 4.42 19.50
CA GLY A 182 18.26 5.14 20.09
C GLY A 182 17.85 6.55 20.51
N ASP A 183 17.73 6.75 21.83
CA ASP A 183 17.27 7.98 22.48
C ASP A 183 17.92 9.27 21.95
N LYS A 184 19.23 9.23 21.66
CA LYS A 184 19.99 10.36 21.12
C LYS A 184 19.53 10.86 19.75
N HIS A 185 18.75 10.06 19.02
CA HIS A 185 18.24 10.40 17.69
C HIS A 185 16.86 11.02 17.72
N VAL A 186 16.14 10.89 18.83
CA VAL A 186 14.74 11.32 18.94
C VAL A 186 14.71 12.73 19.53
N VAL A 187 14.21 13.69 18.75
CA VAL A 187 14.03 15.08 19.21
C VAL A 187 12.58 15.40 19.54
N GLN A 188 11.64 14.65 18.94
CA GLN A 188 10.22 14.83 19.15
C GLN A 188 9.50 13.48 19.22
N PHE A 189 8.46 13.39 20.05
CA PHE A 189 7.51 12.29 20.06
C PHE A 189 6.07 12.82 19.95
N ILE A 190 5.34 12.37 18.92
CA ILE A 190 3.92 12.68 18.71
C ILE A 190 3.07 11.47 19.09
N THR A 191 1.99 11.69 19.83
CA THR A 191 1.04 10.63 20.22
C THR A 191 -0.40 11.10 20.02
N ASP A 192 -1.34 10.16 20.01
CA ASP A 192 -2.76 10.47 20.17
C ASP A 192 -3.08 11.25 21.45
N ASN A 193 -4.27 11.85 21.47
CA ASN A 193 -4.72 12.76 22.52
C ASN A 193 -5.51 12.08 23.64
N THR A 194 -5.53 10.74 23.66
CA THR A 194 -6.20 10.02 24.74
C THR A 194 -5.52 10.32 26.08
N ARG A 195 -6.28 10.33 27.17
CA ARG A 195 -5.75 10.62 28.53
C ARG A 195 -4.53 9.76 28.89
N ALA A 196 -4.53 8.49 28.49
CA ALA A 196 -3.43 7.57 28.75
C ALA A 196 -2.18 7.93 27.94
N CYS A 197 -2.33 8.29 26.66
CA CYS A 197 -1.23 8.77 25.81
C CYS A 197 -0.63 10.07 26.33
N VAL A 198 -1.48 11.05 26.71
CA VAL A 198 -1.04 12.33 27.29
C VAL A 198 -0.23 12.11 28.57
N SER A 199 -0.71 11.25 29.47
CA SER A 199 0.01 10.90 30.69
C SER A 199 1.36 10.23 30.38
N ALA A 200 1.41 9.34 29.40
CA ALA A 200 2.63 8.66 28.99
C ALA A 200 3.64 9.60 28.31
N GLY A 201 3.17 10.48 27.42
CA GLY A 201 4.00 11.49 26.76
C GLY A 201 4.59 12.51 27.72
N SER A 202 3.81 12.96 28.71
CA SER A 202 4.30 13.80 29.80
C SER A 202 5.40 13.09 30.61
N LYS A 203 5.21 11.81 30.94
CA LYS A 203 6.23 11.02 31.63
C LYS A 203 7.51 10.82 30.80
N LEU A 204 7.37 10.75 29.48
CA LEU A 204 8.49 10.61 28.56
C LEU A 204 9.42 11.84 28.62
N ILE A 205 8.88 13.06 28.58
CA ILE A 205 9.67 14.29 28.70
C ILE A 205 10.19 14.53 30.13
N ASP A 206 9.54 13.95 31.14
CA ASP A 206 10.07 13.98 32.50
C ASP A 206 11.38 13.19 32.63
N THR A 207 11.47 12.06 31.92
CA THR A 207 12.64 11.18 31.94
C THR A 207 13.70 11.57 30.91
N ARG A 208 13.31 12.20 29.80
CA ARG A 208 14.18 12.56 28.67
C ARG A 208 14.05 14.06 28.35
N LYS A 209 14.87 14.87 29.01
CA LYS A 209 14.77 16.35 28.95
C LYS A 209 15.11 16.96 27.59
N HIS A 210 15.79 16.22 26.70
CA HIS A 210 16.08 16.65 25.34
C HIS A 210 14.92 16.42 24.37
N LEU A 211 13.92 15.63 24.75
CA LEU A 211 12.80 15.24 23.90
C LEU A 211 11.63 16.21 24.10
N VAL A 212 10.99 16.60 23.00
CA VAL A 212 9.72 17.34 23.03
C VAL A 212 8.57 16.38 22.75
N TRP A 213 7.57 16.34 23.63
CA TRP A 213 6.33 15.61 23.36
C TRP A 213 5.24 16.57 22.90
N THR A 214 4.49 16.18 21.87
CA THR A 214 3.34 16.94 21.38
C THR A 214 2.15 16.03 21.09
N PRO A 215 0.91 16.48 21.38
CA PRO A 215 -0.30 15.80 20.92
C PRO A 215 -0.40 15.78 19.38
N CYS A 216 -1.13 14.82 18.84
CA CYS A 216 -1.40 14.71 17.41
C CYS A 216 -2.31 15.85 16.96
N ALA A 217 -1.84 16.67 16.02
CA ALA A 217 -2.60 17.80 15.50
C ALA A 217 -3.87 17.36 14.76
N ALA A 218 -3.82 16.26 14.00
CA ALA A 218 -5.00 15.74 13.29
C ALA A 218 -6.10 15.32 14.28
N HIS A 219 -5.71 14.59 15.33
CA HIS A 219 -6.62 14.20 16.41
C HIS A 219 -7.12 15.44 17.18
N SER A 220 -6.27 16.44 17.42
CA SER A 220 -6.72 17.70 18.03
C SER A 220 -7.79 18.39 17.20
N ILE A 221 -7.61 18.45 15.88
CA ILE A 221 -8.58 19.07 14.96
C ILE A 221 -9.89 18.28 14.95
N ASP A 222 -9.80 16.94 14.91
CA ASP A 222 -10.97 16.07 14.98
C ASP A 222 -11.81 16.33 16.24
N LEU A 223 -11.18 16.36 17.42
CA LEU A 223 -11.87 16.66 18.68
C LEU A 223 -12.48 18.08 18.69
N MET A 224 -11.78 19.08 18.16
CA MET A 224 -12.34 20.44 18.04
C MET A 224 -13.57 20.45 17.12
N LEU A 225 -13.56 19.69 16.03
CA LEU A 225 -14.69 19.59 15.12
C LEU A 225 -15.86 18.80 15.73
N GLU A 226 -15.59 17.74 16.50
CA GLU A 226 -16.62 17.02 17.27
C GLU A 226 -17.32 17.96 18.26
N GLU A 227 -16.56 18.76 19.02
CA GLU A 227 -17.13 19.75 19.94
C GLU A 227 -17.97 20.82 19.23
N ILE A 228 -17.53 21.29 18.07
CA ILE A 228 -18.32 22.21 17.23
C ILE A 228 -19.60 21.53 16.73
N GLY A 229 -19.54 20.25 16.38
CA GLY A 229 -20.68 19.44 15.96
C GLY A 229 -21.77 19.34 17.03
N GLU A 230 -21.40 19.40 18.31
CA GLU A 230 -22.35 19.37 19.44
C GLU A 230 -23.01 20.74 19.73
N ILE A 231 -22.59 21.83 19.07
CA ILE A 231 -23.28 23.12 19.17
C ILE A 231 -24.69 22.94 18.60
N LYS A 232 -25.71 23.25 19.42
CA LYS A 232 -27.13 23.01 19.10
C LYS A 232 -27.51 23.29 17.64
N ILE A 233 -27.21 24.49 17.13
CA ILE A 233 -27.56 24.87 15.75
C ILE A 233 -26.83 24.03 14.70
N VAL A 234 -25.56 23.68 14.93
CA VAL A 234 -24.78 22.82 14.03
C VAL A 234 -25.33 21.41 14.08
N LYS A 235 -25.59 20.88 15.28
CA LYS A 235 -26.15 19.54 15.49
C LYS A 235 -27.49 19.36 14.79
N GLU A 236 -28.43 20.28 15.02
CA GLU A 236 -29.75 20.28 14.35
C GLU A 236 -29.60 20.32 12.82
N THR A 237 -28.69 21.15 12.31
CA THR A 237 -28.41 21.23 10.87
C THR A 237 -27.83 19.92 10.32
N LEU A 238 -26.92 19.26 11.05
CA LEU A 238 -26.32 18.00 10.64
C LEU A 238 -27.29 16.82 10.67
N GLU A 239 -28.27 16.83 11.59
CA GLU A 239 -29.31 15.81 11.69
C GLU A 239 -30.35 15.92 10.56
N GLU A 240 -30.51 17.10 9.95
CA GLU A 240 -31.41 17.34 8.82
C GLU A 240 -30.79 17.04 7.44
N ALA A 241 -29.47 16.84 7.36
CA ALA A 241 -28.70 16.63 6.12
C ALA A 241 -28.66 15.16 5.66
#